data_AF-A0A847ENI0-F1
#
_entry.id   AF-A0A847ENI0-F1
#
_cell.length_a   1.000
_cell.length_b   1.000
_cell.length_c   1.000
_cell.angle_alpha   90.00
_cell.angle_beta   90.00
_cell.angle_gamma   90.00
#
_symmetry.space_group_name_H-M   'P 1'
#
loop_
_entity.id
_entity.type
_entity.pdbx_description
1 polymer ?
#
loop_
_entity_poly.entity_id
_entity_poly.type
_entity_poly.pdbx_seq_one_letter_code
_entity_poly.pdbx_strand_id
1 'polypeptide(L)'
;MSRRFWAHVALAVVGVAVVVWALLTWFNPTIECRGVRMGPGDVCHNAEGTKVQTYDDRLDALRLSTPVMVGTGVVVAGFGAALAVADRRRTA
;
A
#
# COMPACT_ATOMS: atom_id res chain seq x y z
N MET A 1 -7.85 17.91 23.30
CA MET A 1 -6.76 17.25 22.53
C MET A 1 -6.13 18.25 21.58
N SER A 2 -4.80 18.21 21.43
CA SER A 2 -4.04 19.18 20.64
C SER A 2 -4.17 18.91 19.13
N ARG A 3 -3.88 19.90 18.27
CA ARG A 3 -3.74 19.67 16.82
C ARG A 3 -2.64 18.66 16.49
N ARG A 4 -1.59 18.60 17.32
CA ARG A 4 -0.47 17.65 17.14
C ARG A 4 -0.91 16.22 17.37
N PHE A 5 -1.70 15.97 18.43
CA PHE A 5 -2.31 14.67 18.68
C PHE A 5 -3.07 14.15 17.45
N TRP A 6 -3.94 14.98 16.88
CA TRP A 6 -4.72 14.60 15.69
C TRP A 6 -3.85 14.35 14.46
N ALA A 7 -2.74 15.07 14.30
CA ALA A 7 -1.77 14.80 13.23
C ALA A 7 -1.11 13.42 13.40
N HIS A 8 -0.78 13.00 14.63
CA HIS A 8 -0.23 11.68 14.90
C HIS A 8 -1.24 10.56 14.67
N VAL A 9 -2.51 10.78 15.06
CA VAL A 9 -3.61 9.86 14.75
C VAL A 9 -3.82 9.74 13.24
N ALA A 10 -3.82 10.86 12.51
CA ALA A 10 -3.95 10.83 11.05
C ALA A 10 -2.82 10.03 10.40
N LEU A 11 -1.58 10.20 10.85
CA LEU A 11 -0.44 9.40 10.38
C LEU A 11 -0.65 7.91 10.64
N ALA A 12 -1.13 7.54 11.83
CA ALA A 12 -1.43 6.15 12.17
C ALA A 12 -2.50 5.57 11.22
N VAL A 13 -3.57 6.32 10.97
CA VAL A 13 -4.66 5.94 10.07
C VAL A 13 -4.17 5.75 8.65
N VAL A 14 -3.28 6.63 8.15
CA VAL A 14 -2.68 6.47 6.81
C VAL A 14 -1.89 5.17 6.72
N GLY A 15 -1.08 4.83 7.73
CA GLY A 15 -0.37 3.56 7.77
C GLY A 15 -1.31 2.35 7.72
N VAL A 16 -2.38 2.38 8.52
CA VAL A 16 -3.42 1.33 8.51
C VAL A 16 -4.12 1.24 7.16
N ALA A 17 -4.45 2.37 6.54
CA ALA A 17 -5.08 2.40 5.22
C ALA A 17 -4.20 1.76 4.15
N VAL A 18 -2.88 1.99 4.19
CA VAL A 18 -1.92 1.32 3.28
C VAL A 18 -1.91 -0.20 3.51
N VAL A 19 -1.91 -0.67 4.75
CA VAL A 19 -1.96 -2.11 5.06
C VAL A 19 -3.25 -2.73 4.53
N VAL A 20 -4.39 -2.12 4.83
CA VAL A 20 -5.71 -2.60 4.37
C VAL A 20 -5.76 -2.63 2.85
N TRP A 21 -5.31 -1.57 2.19
CA TRP A 21 -5.26 -1.52 0.73
C TRP A 21 -4.37 -2.62 0.16
N ALA A 22 -3.14 -2.78 0.65
CA ALA A 22 -2.21 -3.80 0.19
C ALA A 22 -2.78 -5.23 0.34
N LEU A 23 -3.47 -5.52 1.44
CA LEU A 23 -4.13 -6.81 1.65
C LEU A 23 -5.33 -7.01 0.70
N LEU A 24 -6.16 -5.98 0.49
CA LEU A 24 -7.27 -6.06 -0.47
C LEU A 24 -6.75 -6.35 -1.89
N THR A 25 -5.67 -5.69 -2.31
CA THR A 25 -5.04 -5.92 -3.61
C THR A 25 -4.39 -7.29 -3.71
N TRP A 26 -3.89 -7.86 -2.61
CA TRP A 26 -3.37 -9.23 -2.56
C TRP A 26 -4.44 -10.27 -2.83
N PHE A 27 -5.59 -10.16 -2.15
CA PHE A 27 -6.66 -11.14 -2.23
C PHE A 27 -7.55 -10.95 -3.47
N ASN A 28 -7.66 -9.73 -4.00
CA ASN A 28 -8.41 -9.41 -5.20
C ASN A 28 -7.54 -8.60 -6.18
N PRO A 29 -6.55 -9.23 -6.84
CA PRO A 29 -5.63 -8.53 -7.71
C PRO A 29 -6.35 -7.99 -8.94
N THR A 30 -6.23 -6.67 -9.14
CA THR A 30 -6.64 -6.01 -10.39
C THR A 30 -5.40 -5.68 -11.20
N ILE A 31 -5.07 -6.55 -12.15
CA ILE A 31 -3.93 -6.34 -13.06
C ILE A 31 -4.40 -5.53 -14.26
N GLU A 32 -3.73 -4.40 -14.50
CA GLU A 32 -4.06 -3.50 -15.58
C GLU A 32 -2.83 -3.13 -16.40
N CYS A 33 -3.04 -2.95 -17.71
CA CYS A 33 -2.09 -2.40 -18.66
C CYS A 33 -2.68 -1.10 -19.22
N ARG A 34 -2.09 0.05 -18.89
CA ARG A 34 -2.50 1.36 -19.40
C ARG A 34 -4.01 1.64 -19.22
N GLY A 35 -4.58 1.23 -18.09
CA GLY A 35 -6.00 1.41 -17.75
C GLY A 35 -6.94 0.34 -18.31
N VAL A 36 -6.41 -0.69 -19.01
CA VAL A 36 -7.18 -1.83 -19.49
C VAL A 36 -6.90 -3.03 -18.58
N ARG A 37 -7.96 -3.69 -18.08
CA ARG A 37 -7.81 -4.92 -17.30
C ARG A 37 -7.18 -6.02 -18.14
N MET A 38 -6.22 -6.72 -17.55
CA MET A 38 -5.61 -7.93 -18.09
C MET A 38 -6.19 -9.15 -17.39
N GLY A 39 -6.49 -10.20 -18.16
CA GLY A 39 -6.75 -11.54 -17.69
C GLY A 39 -5.57 -12.50 -17.96
N PRO A 40 -5.66 -13.75 -17.46
CA PRO A 40 -4.66 -14.78 -17.73
C PRO A 40 -4.46 -15.00 -19.24
N GLY A 41 -3.20 -15.03 -19.68
CA GLY A 41 -2.83 -15.14 -21.10
C GLY A 41 -2.69 -13.80 -21.83
N ASP A 42 -3.17 -12.70 -21.24
CA ASP A 42 -2.97 -11.37 -21.83
C ASP A 42 -1.52 -10.90 -21.72
N VAL A 43 -1.11 -10.10 -22.70
CA VAL A 43 0.21 -9.47 -22.75
C VAL A 43 0.09 -7.95 -22.82
N CYS A 44 1.03 -7.28 -22.17
CA CYS A 44 1.11 -5.83 -22.14
C CYS A 44 2.44 -5.38 -22.73
N HIS A 45 2.39 -4.55 -23.76
CA HIS A 45 3.55 -3.85 -24.29
C HIS A 45 3.76 -2.55 -23.50
N ASN A 46 5.00 -2.28 -23.09
CA ASN A 46 5.34 -0.96 -22.54
C ASN A 46 5.13 0.14 -23.59
N ALA A 47 5.12 1.40 -23.16
CA ALA A 47 4.84 2.54 -24.06
C ALA A 47 5.85 2.67 -25.22
N GLU A 48 7.08 2.16 -25.01
CA GLU A 48 8.15 2.16 -26.01
C GLU A 48 8.10 0.94 -26.94
N GLY A 49 7.24 -0.04 -26.67
CA GLY A 49 7.15 -1.30 -27.43
C GLY A 49 8.34 -2.26 -27.24
N THR A 50 9.31 -1.91 -26.40
CA THR A 50 10.56 -2.64 -26.17
C THR A 50 10.44 -3.78 -25.17
N LYS A 51 9.41 -3.78 -24.32
CA LYS A 51 9.21 -4.80 -23.28
C LYS A 51 7.78 -5.32 -23.30
N VAL A 52 7.67 -6.65 -23.36
CA VAL A 52 6.41 -7.38 -23.18
C VAL A 52 6.38 -7.92 -21.75
N GLN A 53 5.26 -7.72 -21.06
CA GLN A 53 5.01 -8.34 -19.76
C GLN A 53 3.67 -9.07 -19.82
N THR A 54 3.67 -10.31 -19.38
CA THR A 54 2.45 -11.12 -19.29
C THR A 54 1.61 -10.73 -18.07
N TYR A 55 0.37 -11.22 -18.01
CA TYR A 55 -0.44 -11.15 -16.81
C TYR A 55 0.28 -11.74 -15.58
N ASP A 56 0.90 -12.91 -15.74
CA ASP A 56 1.57 -13.62 -14.63
C ASP A 56 2.79 -12.85 -14.12
N ASP A 57 3.59 -12.26 -15.02
CA ASP A 57 4.73 -11.42 -14.62
C ASP A 57 4.31 -10.25 -13.71
N ARG A 58 3.17 -9.61 -14.05
CA ARG A 58 2.64 -8.48 -13.29
C ARG A 58 2.00 -8.93 -11.99
N LEU A 59 1.32 -10.08 -12.01
CA LEU A 59 0.75 -10.69 -10.81
C LEU A 59 1.85 -11.07 -9.82
N ASP A 60 2.95 -11.63 -10.29
CA ASP A 60 4.08 -11.98 -9.44
C ASP A 60 4.83 -10.73 -8.93
N ALA A 61 4.95 -9.68 -9.74
CA ALA A 61 5.47 -8.40 -9.26
C ALA A 61 4.59 -7.78 -8.16
N LEU A 62 3.26 -7.88 -8.27
CA LEU A 62 2.33 -7.48 -7.21
C LEU A 62 2.56 -8.33 -5.95
N ARG A 63 2.73 -9.64 -6.11
CA ARG A 63 2.97 -10.56 -4.99
C ARG A 63 4.33 -10.34 -4.31
N LEU A 64 5.35 -9.91 -5.04
CA LEU A 64 6.67 -9.63 -4.46
C LEU A 64 6.69 -8.28 -3.75
N SER A 65 5.94 -7.29 -4.24
CA SER A 65 5.91 -5.94 -3.66
C SER A 65 5.00 -5.81 -2.43
N THR A 66 3.93 -6.58 -2.36
CA THR A 66 2.93 -6.42 -1.28
C THR A 66 3.46 -6.64 0.13
N PRO A 67 4.32 -7.63 0.44
CA PRO A 67 4.89 -7.78 1.78
C PRO A 67 5.67 -6.52 2.23
N VAL A 68 6.36 -5.86 1.30
CA VAL A 68 7.05 -4.60 1.55
C VAL A 68 6.04 -3.49 1.88
N MET A 69 4.96 -3.37 1.10
CA MET A 69 3.90 -2.39 1.36
C MET A 69 3.22 -2.60 2.72
N VAL A 70 2.93 -3.84 3.07
CA VAL A 70 2.37 -4.20 4.39
C VAL A 70 3.35 -3.83 5.50
N GLY A 71 4.63 -4.21 5.38
CA GLY A 71 5.65 -3.89 6.36
C GLY A 71 5.82 -2.39 6.59
N THR A 72 5.91 -1.60 5.50
CA THR A 72 5.98 -0.14 5.59
C THR A 72 4.74 0.46 6.24
N GLY A 73 3.54 0.01 5.86
CA GLY A 73 2.29 0.47 6.45
C GLY A 73 2.21 0.20 7.97
N VAL A 74 2.64 -0.98 8.41
CA VAL A 74 2.71 -1.35 9.84
C VAL A 74 3.68 -0.43 10.60
N VAL A 75 4.87 -0.17 10.06
CA VAL A 75 5.86 0.72 10.69
C VAL A 75 5.31 2.13 10.83
N VAL A 76 4.70 2.68 9.76
CA VAL A 76 4.10 4.03 9.77
C VAL A 76 2.94 4.10 10.77
N ALA A 77 2.06 3.09 10.78
CA ALA A 77 0.93 3.01 11.70
C ALA A 77 1.41 2.99 13.17
N GLY A 78 2.38 2.12 13.47
CA GLY A 78 2.97 1.99 14.81
C GLY A 78 3.66 3.28 15.26
N PHE A 79 4.39 3.95 14.37
CA PHE A 79 5.05 5.21 14.67
C PHE A 79 4.05 6.33 14.98
N GLY A 80 3.01 6.50 14.15
CA GLY A 80 1.94 7.47 14.41
C GLY A 80 1.22 7.21 15.72
N ALA A 81 0.91 5.95 16.01
CA ALA A 81 0.27 5.55 17.27
C ALA A 81 1.16 5.84 18.49
N ALA A 82 2.46 5.52 18.40
CA ALA A 82 3.42 5.79 19.47
C ALA A 82 3.53 7.29 19.78
N LEU A 83 3.57 8.14 18.74
CA LEU A 83 3.57 9.60 18.91
C LEU A 83 2.27 10.13 19.53
N ALA A 84 1.12 9.61 19.11
CA ALA A 84 -0.17 10.00 19.68
C ALA A 84 -0.27 9.64 21.18
N VAL A 85 0.21 8.45 21.56
CA VAL A 85 0.29 8.02 22.96
C VAL A 85 1.25 8.90 23.75
N ALA A 86 2.42 9.22 23.19
CA ALA A 86 3.40 10.08 23.83
C ALA A 86 2.86 11.51 24.06
N ASP A 87 2.17 12.11 23.08
CA ASP A 87 1.56 13.43 23.22
C ASP A 87 0.49 13.42 24.30
N ARG A 88 -0.40 12.41 24.29
CA ARG A 88 -1.45 12.25 25.31
C ARG A 88 -0.86 12.17 26.72
N ARG A 89 0.21 11.38 26.92
CA ARG A 89 0.88 11.22 28.22
C ARG A 89 1.56 12.50 28.72
N ARG A 90 1.97 13.41 27.82
CA ARG A 90 2.56 14.70 28.20
C ARG A 90 1.51 15.76 28.56
N THR A 91 0.30 15.62 28.03
CA THR A 91 -0.81 16.57 28.22
C THR A 91 -1.86 16.13 29.25
N ALA A 92 -1.72 14.91 29.78
CA ALA A 92 -2.54 14.36 30.86
C ALA A 92 -1.86 14.65 32.20
#